data_AF-A0A9E3CMS8-F1
#
_entry.id   AF-A0A9E3CMS8-F1
#
_cell.length_a   1.000
_cell.length_b   1.000
_cell.length_c   1.000
_cell.angle_alpha   90.00
_cell.angle_beta   90.00
_cell.angle_gamma   90.00
#
_symmetry.space_group_name_H-M   'P 1'
#
loop_
_entity.id
_entity.type
_entity.pdbx_description
1 polymer ?
#
loop_
_entity_poly.entity_id
_entity_poly.type
_entity_poly.pdbx_seq_one_letter_code
_entity_poly.pdbx_strand_id
1 'polypeptide(L)' 'MGIALGPPKWIKPQLTRSVDEAPAGNDWVHEIKYDGYRMHARIDGSDLKLLTRTGLDWSHRYRRT' A
#
# COMPACT_ATOMS: atom_id res chain seq x y z
N MET A 1 30.92 -6.59 -10.43
CA MET A 1 30.09 -6.54 -9.20
C MET A 1 28.89 -5.66 -9.48
N GLY A 2 27.70 -6.25 -9.67
CA GLY A 2 26.48 -5.49 -9.90
C GLY A 2 25.93 -4.96 -8.58
N ILE A 3 25.62 -3.67 -8.51
CA ILE A 3 24.85 -3.09 -7.42
C ILE A 3 23.44 -3.69 -7.45
N ALA A 4 23.09 -4.52 -6.48
CA ALA A 4 21.70 -4.87 -6.24
C ALA A 4 20.99 -3.61 -5.73
N LEU A 5 20.22 -2.95 -6.61
CA LEU A 5 19.35 -1.86 -6.19
C LEU A 5 18.24 -2.49 -5.34
N GLY A 6 18.26 -2.21 -4.03
CA GLY A 6 17.23 -2.66 -3.12
C GLY A 6 15.83 -2.17 -3.53
N PRO A 7 14.77 -2.74 -2.95
CA PRO A 7 13.40 -2.36 -3.31
C PRO A 7 13.16 -0.86 -3.05
N PRO A 8 12.29 -0.21 -3.84
CA PRO A 8 11.97 1.21 -3.68
C PRO A 8 11.64 1.56 -2.22
N LYS A 9 12.08 2.75 -1.79
CA LYS A 9 11.83 3.20 -0.41
C LYS A 9 10.35 3.44 -0.14
N TRP A 10 9.61 3.89 -1.16
CA TRP A 10 8.17 4.11 -1.09
C TRP A 10 7.59 4.17 -2.50
N ILE A 11 6.39 3.62 -2.68
CA ILE A 11 5.63 3.69 -3.92
C ILE A 11 4.32 4.41 -3.58
N LYS A 12 4.07 5.52 -4.28
CA LYS A 12 2.83 6.28 -4.12
C LYS A 12 1.64 5.38 -4.45
N PRO A 13 0.67 5.19 -3.53
CA PRO A 13 -0.50 4.38 -3.82
C PRO A 13 -1.33 5.00 -4.95
N GLN A 14 -1.89 4.14 -5.79
CA GLN A 14 -2.93 4.56 -6.72
C GLN A 14 -4.15 5.05 -5.94
N LEU A 15 -4.77 6.10 -6.46
CA LEU A 15 -6.03 6.63 -5.95
C LEU A 15 -7.17 6.14 -6.83
N THR A 16 -8.30 5.86 -6.21
CA THR A 16 -9.54 5.55 -6.92
C THR A 16 -10.08 6.81 -7.57
N ARG A 17 -10.61 6.69 -8.78
CA ARG A 17 -11.46 7.72 -9.37
C ARG A 17 -12.84 7.62 -8.73
N SER A 18 -13.38 8.74 -8.28
CA SER A 18 -14.76 8.78 -7.79
C SER A 18 -15.72 8.69 -8.97
N VAL A 19 -16.72 7.84 -8.85
CA VAL A 19 -17.81 7.61 -9.82
C VAL A 19 -19.09 7.38 -9.03
N ASP A 20 -20.24 7.64 -9.66
CA ASP A 20 -21.54 7.51 -9.00
C ASP A 20 -21.97 6.05 -8.84
N GLU A 21 -21.61 5.19 -9.80
CA GLU A 21 -21.94 3.77 -9.81
C GLU A 21 -20.70 2.91 -10.10
N ALA A 22 -20.70 1.69 -9.55
CA ALA A 22 -19.62 0.73 -9.80
C ALA A 22 -19.65 0.29 -11.28
N PRO A 23 -18.50 0.26 -11.97
CA PRO A 23 -18.46 -0.17 -13.36
C PRO A 23 -18.81 -1.65 -13.49
N ALA A 24 -19.50 -2.02 -14.58
CA ALA A 24 -19.92 -3.39 -14.85
C ALA A 24 -19.11 -4.02 -15.99
N GLY A 25 -19.20 -5.35 -16.12
CA GLY A 25 -18.60 -6.13 -17.21
C GLY A 25 -17.46 -7.03 -16.76
N ASN A 26 -17.02 -7.93 -17.66
CA ASN A 26 -16.07 -8.99 -17.34
C ASN A 26 -14.63 -8.49 -17.12
N ASP A 27 -14.33 -7.24 -17.50
CA ASP A 27 -13.01 -6.62 -17.29
C ASP A 27 -12.84 -6.03 -15.89
N TRP A 28 -13.88 -6.08 -15.05
CA TRP A 28 -13.90 -5.47 -13.73
C TRP A 28 -13.90 -6.52 -12.62
N VAL A 29 -13.07 -6.26 -11.61
CA VAL A 29 -13.06 -6.99 -10.34
C VAL A 29 -13.58 -6.05 -9.25
N HIS A 30 -14.45 -6.58 -8.39
CA HIS A 30 -15.04 -5.84 -7.27
C HIS A 30 -14.48 -6.34 -5.94
N GLU A 31 -14.01 -5.41 -5.12
CA GLU A 31 -13.51 -5.68 -3.78
C GLU A 31 -14.33 -4.89 -2.75
N ILE A 32 -14.41 -5.40 -1.51
CA ILE A 32 -15.09 -4.70 -0.41
C ILE A 32 -14.30 -3.44 -0.06
N LYS A 33 -14.99 -2.30 0.02
CA LYS A 33 -14.39 -1.06 0.49
C LYS A 33 -14.29 -1.07 2.02
N TYR A 34 -13.07 -1.15 2.53
CA TYR A 34 -12.79 -0.89 3.95
C TYR A 34 -12.59 0.59 4.20
N ASP A 35 -13.13 1.10 5.32
CA ASP A 35 -12.86 2.45 5.78
C ASP A 35 -11.78 2.44 6.87
N GLY A 36 -10.68 3.13 6.60
CA GLY A 36 -9.48 3.07 7.42
C GLY A 36 -8.27 3.68 6.72
N TYR A 37 -7.09 3.47 7.29
CA TYR A 37 -5.84 3.99 6.73
C TYR A 37 -5.24 3.04 5.69
N ARG A 38 -4.97 3.54 4.49
CA ARG A 38 -4.19 2.81 3.47
C ARG A 38 -2.74 2.65 3.96
N MET A 39 -2.28 1.41 4.05
CA MET A 39 -0.94 1.04 4.46
C MET A 39 -0.20 0.28 3.37
N HIS A 40 1.13 0.41 3.34
CA HIS A 40 2.03 -0.36 2.48
C HIS A 40 3.04 -1.09 3.36
N ALA A 41 3.06 -2.42 3.30
CA ALA A 41 4.08 -3.22 3.96
C ALA A 41 5.32 -3.29 3.07
N ARG A 42 6.39 -2.58 3.45
CA ARG A 42 7.69 -2.67 2.80
C ARG A 42 8.52 -3.73 3.52
N ILE A 43 8.93 -4.75 2.79
CA ILE A 43 9.74 -5.85 3.29
C ILE A 43 11.07 -5.82 2.55
N ASP A 44 12.14 -5.45 3.25
CA ASP A 44 13.50 -5.39 2.72
C ASP A 44 14.43 -6.15 3.66
N GLY A 45 14.50 -7.47 3.48
CA GLY A 45 15.14 -8.37 4.44
C GLY A 45 14.55 -8.21 5.83
N SER A 46 15.39 -7.80 6.80
CA SER A 46 14.98 -7.54 8.18
C SER A 46 14.45 -6.11 8.42
N ASP A 47 14.53 -5.20 7.45
CA ASP A 47 13.95 -3.86 7.55
C ASP A 47 12.47 -3.90 7.10
N LEU A 48 11.58 -4.01 8.08
CA LEU A 48 10.14 -4.03 7.89
C LEU A 48 9.55 -2.67 8.25
N LYS A 49 8.80 -2.08 7.32
CA LYS A 49 8.08 -0.81 7.56
C LYS A 49 6.63 -0.90 7.13
N LEU A 50 5.74 -0.30 7.91
CA LEU A 50 4.36 -0.01 7.52
C LEU A 50 4.24 1.46 7.14
N LEU A 51 4.22 1.74 5.84
CA LEU A 51 4.18 3.10 5.31
C LEU A 51 2.75 3.56 5.06
N THR A 52 2.41 4.79 5.43
CA THR A 52 1.10 5.39 5.13
C THR A 52 0.95 5.76 3.65
N ARG A 53 -0.25 6.21 3.27
CA ARG A 53 -0.53 6.81 1.96
C ARG A 53 0.42 7.96 1.57
N THR A 54 1.06 8.62 2.52
CA THR A 54 2.02 9.73 2.28
C THR A 54 3.48 9.32 2.56
N GLY A 55 3.74 8.05 2.84
CA GLY A 55 5.09 7.52 3.04
C GLY A 55 5.65 7.64 4.46
N LEU A 56 4.82 7.99 5.45
CA LEU A 56 5.23 8.03 6.85
C LEU A 56 5.34 6.61 7.41
N ASP A 57 6.37 6.33 8.21
CA ASP A 57 6.51 5.05 8.90
C ASP A 57 5.65 5.01 10.17
N TRP A 58 4.63 4.14 10.16
CA TRP A 58 3.70 3.90 11.25
C TRP A 58 3.90 2.54 11.92
N SER A 59 5.04 1.87 11.72
CA SER A 59 5.32 0.56 12.36
C SER A 59 5.16 0.61 13.88
N HIS A 60 5.48 1.75 14.50
CA HIS A 60 5.30 1.97 15.94
C HIS A 60 3.84 1.91 16.42
N ARG A 61 2.84 2.12 15.54
CA ARG A 61 1.41 2.07 15.88
C ARG A 61 0.83 0.67 15.85
N TYR A 62 1.48 -0.27 15.18
CA TYR A 62 1.00 -1.64 14.98
C TYR A 62 1.88 -2.66 15.71
N ARG A 63 2.31 -2.31 16.92
CA ARG A 63 3.07 -3.23 17.75
C ARG A 63 2.19 -4.40 18.16
N ARG A 64 2.74 -5.62 18.09
CA ARG A 64 2.12 -6.79 18.68
C ARG A 64 2.01 -6.56 20.19
N THR A 65 0.79 -6.60 20.70
CA THR A 65 0.49 -6.66 22.14
C THR A 65 0.81 -8.04 22.70
#